data_AF-A0A2G9RCQ4-F1
#
_entry.id   AF-A0A2G9RCQ4-F1
#
_cell.length_a   1.000
_cell.length_b   1.000
_cell.length_c   1.000
_cell.angle_alpha   90.00
_cell.angle_beta   90.00
_cell.angle_gamma   90.00
#
_symmetry.space_group_name_H-M   'P 1'
#
loop_
_entity.id
_entity.type
_entity.pdbx_description
1 polymer ?
#
loop_
_entity_poly.entity_id
_entity_poly.type
_entity_poly.pdbx_seq_one_letter_code
_entity_poly.pdbx_strand_id
1 'polypeptide(L)'
;MGVLYILDEYQLLSVVFIFYVPLQCGPGGCLIELAQQLFIIMVGKQIVSNIQEFLLPKLKSWRQRRQLAKVRGTQISEEPQRWEEDYELIECEGLFEEYLEMVIQFGFITIFVAAFPLAPLFALLNNWVEIRLDAQKFVREYRRPVAERAQHIGVWFHILEALAQLSVIVNAFLIAFTSDFLPRLLYQYEYDSNLDGFLNFTLSYSPHSYVSTNHTLCR
;
A
#
# COMPACT_ATOMS: atom_id res chain seq x y z
N MET A 1 -6.12 -11.95 21.04
CA MET A 1 -6.05 -13.11 20.12
C MET A 1 -6.80 -12.92 18.79
N GLY A 2 -7.78 -12.01 18.63
CA GLY A 2 -8.49 -11.86 17.33
C GLY A 2 -7.92 -10.81 16.36
N VAL A 3 -7.14 -9.84 16.85
CA VAL A 3 -6.57 -8.75 16.04
C VAL A 3 -5.24 -9.17 15.38
N LEU A 4 -4.51 -10.08 16.02
CA LEU A 4 -3.24 -10.61 15.52
C LEU A 4 -3.38 -11.49 14.26
N TYR A 5 -4.56 -12.09 14.01
CA TYR A 5 -4.79 -12.95 12.84
C TYR A 5 -5.23 -12.19 11.58
N ILE A 6 -5.69 -10.94 11.70
CA ILE A 6 -6.15 -10.16 10.53
C ILE A 6 -5.03 -9.27 9.98
N LEU A 7 -4.08 -8.84 10.83
CA LEU A 7 -2.96 -8.00 10.41
C LEU A 7 -1.78 -8.78 9.83
N ASP A 8 -1.62 -10.07 10.16
CA ASP A 8 -0.49 -10.87 9.67
C ASP A 8 -0.70 -11.49 8.27
N GLU A 9 -1.91 -11.52 7.71
CA GLU A 9 -2.13 -12.17 6.40
C GLU A 9 -2.04 -11.18 5.22
N TYR A 10 -2.60 -9.97 5.33
CA TYR A 10 -2.69 -9.02 4.21
C TYR A 10 -1.42 -8.18 4.00
N GLN A 11 -0.74 -7.78 5.09
CA GLN A 11 0.51 -7.02 5.00
C GLN A 11 1.67 -7.93 4.55
N LEU A 12 1.65 -9.18 5.02
CA LEU A 12 2.65 -10.20 4.69
C LEU A 12 2.46 -10.72 3.27
N LEU A 13 1.21 -10.86 2.77
CA LEU A 13 0.97 -11.10 1.34
C LEU A 13 1.52 -9.98 0.47
N SER A 14 1.39 -8.71 0.89
CA SER A 14 1.93 -7.57 0.15
C SER A 14 3.46 -7.57 0.11
N VAL A 15 4.12 -7.86 1.24
CA VAL A 15 5.60 -7.98 1.33
C VAL A 15 6.11 -9.23 0.60
N VAL A 16 5.43 -10.37 0.73
CA VAL A 16 5.77 -11.61 0.03
C VAL A 16 5.60 -11.46 -1.48
N PHE A 17 4.57 -10.75 -1.96
CA PHE A 17 4.41 -10.49 -3.40
C PHE A 17 5.49 -9.55 -3.96
N ILE A 18 5.93 -8.55 -3.17
CA ILE A 18 7.03 -7.65 -3.53
C ILE A 18 8.37 -8.40 -3.60
N PHE A 19 8.57 -9.43 -2.78
CA PHE A 19 9.76 -10.30 -2.83
C PHE A 19 9.63 -11.48 -3.79
N TYR A 20 8.43 -11.82 -4.25
CA TYR A 20 8.18 -12.79 -5.33
C TYR A 20 8.26 -12.10 -6.70
N VAL A 21 9.33 -11.33 -6.92
CA VAL A 21 9.72 -10.98 -8.29
C VAL A 21 10.10 -12.30 -8.97
N PRO A 22 9.38 -12.77 -9.99
CA PRO A 22 9.87 -13.90 -10.76
C PRO A 22 11.23 -13.48 -11.33
N LEU A 23 12.28 -14.28 -11.08
CA LEU A 23 13.62 -14.10 -11.66
C LEU A 23 13.61 -14.17 -13.21
N GLN A 24 12.44 -14.39 -13.80
CA GLN A 24 12.17 -14.56 -15.22
C GLN A 24 11.13 -13.52 -15.65
N CYS A 25 11.58 -12.51 -16.37
CA CYS A 25 10.71 -11.45 -16.88
C CYS A 25 10.07 -11.86 -18.21
N GLY A 26 8.84 -11.41 -18.44
CA GLY A 26 8.15 -11.55 -19.71
C GLY A 26 8.79 -10.73 -20.84
N PRO A 27 8.38 -10.97 -22.10
CA PRO A 27 8.90 -10.27 -23.29
C PRO A 27 8.62 -8.76 -23.32
N GLY A 28 7.81 -8.23 -22.39
CA GLY A 28 7.53 -6.80 -22.21
C GLY A 28 8.44 -6.08 -21.19
N GLY A 29 9.44 -6.78 -20.63
CA GLY A 29 10.37 -6.24 -19.63
C GLY A 29 9.88 -6.40 -18.19
N CYS A 30 10.79 -6.34 -17.22
CA CYS A 30 10.47 -6.53 -15.81
C CYS A 30 9.70 -5.33 -15.21
N LEU A 31 9.91 -4.12 -15.73
CA LEU A 31 9.29 -2.89 -15.21
C LEU A 31 7.77 -2.87 -15.36
N ILE A 32 7.22 -3.41 -16.45
CA ILE A 32 5.76 -3.40 -16.68
C ILE A 32 5.05 -4.36 -15.72
N GLU A 33 5.66 -5.52 -15.44
CA GLU A 33 5.15 -6.49 -14.47
C GLU A 33 5.17 -5.88 -13.06
N LEU A 34 6.27 -5.22 -12.69
CA LEU A 34 6.38 -4.48 -11.42
C LEU A 34 5.34 -3.36 -11.32
N ALA A 35 5.18 -2.54 -12.37
CA ALA A 35 4.20 -1.45 -12.38
C ALA A 35 2.75 -1.97 -12.23
N GLN A 36 2.42 -3.06 -12.92
CA GLN A 36 1.09 -3.70 -12.81
C GLN A 36 0.85 -4.26 -11.40
N GLN A 37 1.83 -4.94 -10.81
CA GLN A 37 1.73 -5.45 -9.44
C GLN A 37 1.53 -4.31 -8.44
N LEU A 38 2.33 -3.24 -8.55
CA LEU A 38 2.21 -2.07 -7.69
C LEU A 38 0.84 -1.38 -7.84
N PHE A 39 0.31 -1.29 -9.06
CA PHE A 39 -1.03 -0.76 -9.29
C PHE A 39 -2.10 -1.59 -8.58
N ILE A 40 -2.04 -2.92 -8.71
CA ILE A 40 -2.99 -3.84 -8.07
C ILE A 40 -2.90 -3.71 -6.54
N ILE A 41 -1.69 -3.64 -5.98
CA ILE A 41 -1.49 -3.53 -4.53
C ILE A 41 -1.96 -2.16 -4.02
N MET A 42 -1.62 -1.06 -4.70
CA MET A 42 -1.99 0.29 -4.28
C MET A 42 -3.51 0.53 -4.33
N VAL A 43 -4.17 0.10 -5.41
CA VAL A 43 -5.63 0.23 -5.55
C VAL A 43 -6.35 -0.78 -4.65
N GLY A 44 -5.88 -2.03 -4.64
CA GLY A 44 -6.48 -3.11 -3.86
C GLY A 44 -6.42 -2.84 -2.36
N LYS A 45 -5.23 -2.46 -1.84
CA LYS A 45 -5.06 -2.12 -0.43
C LYS A 45 -5.97 -0.97 -0.03
N GLN A 46 -6.07 0.10 -0.84
CA GLN A 46 -6.94 1.21 -0.47
C GLN A 46 -8.41 0.81 -0.43
N ILE A 47 -8.90 0.08 -1.43
CA ILE A 47 -10.31 -0.33 -1.45
C ILE A 47 -10.63 -1.19 -0.23
N VAL A 48 -9.76 -2.15 0.08
CA VAL A 48 -9.93 -3.02 1.26
C VAL A 48 -9.85 -2.20 2.55
N SER A 49 -8.90 -1.28 2.66
CA SER A 49 -8.75 -0.43 3.85
C SER A 49 -9.97 0.45 4.07
N ASN A 50 -10.42 1.20 3.06
CA ASN A 50 -11.62 2.04 3.12
C ASN A 50 -12.87 1.23 3.52
N ILE A 51 -13.02 0.00 3.00
CA ILE A 51 -14.13 -0.89 3.34
C ILE A 51 -14.03 -1.35 4.80
N GLN A 52 -12.85 -1.78 5.23
CA GLN A 52 -12.63 -2.23 6.60
C GLN A 52 -12.83 -1.09 7.59
N GLU A 53 -12.30 0.09 7.29
CA GLU A 53 -12.45 1.28 8.11
C GLU A 53 -13.92 1.70 8.23
N PHE A 54 -14.73 1.55 7.19
CA PHE A 54 -16.16 1.80 7.28
C PHE A 54 -16.91 0.71 8.05
N LEU A 55 -16.60 -0.57 7.81
CA LEU A 55 -17.36 -1.71 8.35
C LEU A 55 -16.98 -2.09 9.78
N LEU A 56 -15.70 -2.03 10.14
CA LEU A 56 -15.20 -2.45 11.45
C LEU A 56 -15.77 -1.64 12.62
N PRO A 57 -15.79 -0.29 12.62
CA PRO A 57 -16.36 0.46 13.72
C PRO A 57 -17.87 0.25 13.80
N LYS A 58 -18.57 0.19 12.65
CA LYS A 58 -20.01 -0.15 12.63
C LYS A 58 -20.30 -1.52 13.22
N LEU A 59 -19.49 -2.53 12.90
CA LEU A 59 -19.65 -3.88 13.42
C LEU A 59 -19.29 -3.96 14.89
N LYS A 60 -18.22 -3.31 15.34
CA LYS A 60 -17.83 -3.21 16.76
C LYS A 60 -18.93 -2.51 17.57
N SER A 61 -19.39 -1.34 17.14
CA SER A 61 -20.48 -0.56 17.73
C SER A 61 -21.78 -1.37 17.82
N TRP A 62 -22.13 -2.08 16.74
CA TRP A 62 -23.30 -2.97 16.74
C TRP A 62 -23.15 -4.18 17.68
N ARG A 63 -21.97 -4.80 17.75
CA ARG A 63 -21.69 -5.90 18.68
C ARG A 63 -21.76 -5.43 20.13
N GLN A 64 -21.19 -4.28 20.45
CA GLN A 64 -21.19 -3.67 21.77
C GLN A 64 -22.63 -3.33 22.20
N ARG A 65 -23.41 -2.67 21.34
CA ARG A 65 -24.85 -2.41 21.57
C ARG A 65 -25.64 -3.69 21.80
N ARG A 66 -25.38 -4.76 21.02
CA ARG A 66 -26.03 -6.07 21.23
C ARG A 66 -25.65 -6.73 22.55
N GLN A 67 -24.39 -6.62 22.98
CA GLN A 67 -23.94 -7.15 24.26
C GLN A 67 -24.55 -6.37 25.43
N LEU A 68 -24.53 -5.04 25.37
CA LEU A 68 -25.20 -4.19 26.36
C LEU A 68 -26.71 -4.46 26.41
N ALA A 69 -27.38 -4.63 25.27
CA ALA A 69 -28.81 -4.95 25.23
C ALA A 69 -29.15 -6.29 25.90
N LYS A 70 -28.25 -7.28 25.85
CA LYS A 70 -28.41 -8.55 26.58
C LYS A 70 -28.25 -8.38 28.09
N VAL A 71 -27.33 -7.52 28.53
CA VAL A 71 -27.09 -7.24 29.95
C VAL A 71 -28.20 -6.36 30.55
N ARG A 72 -28.70 -5.38 29.80
CA ARG A 72 -29.74 -4.42 30.21
C ARG A 72 -31.15 -5.03 30.30
N GLY A 73 -31.30 -6.35 30.12
CA GLY A 73 -32.57 -7.07 29.98
C GLY A 73 -33.75 -6.49 30.80
N THR A 74 -34.87 -6.22 30.10
CA THR A 74 -36.19 -5.83 30.65
C THR A 74 -36.24 -4.63 31.62
N GLN A 75 -35.22 -3.77 31.70
CA GLN A 75 -35.35 -2.46 32.33
C GLN A 75 -35.79 -1.45 31.26
N ILE A 76 -37.11 -1.26 31.15
CA ILE A 76 -37.77 -0.39 30.17
C ILE A 76 -38.01 0.99 30.78
N SER A 77 -37.63 2.02 30.00
CA SER A 77 -38.12 3.42 30.03
C SER A 77 -37.59 4.39 31.08
N GLU A 78 -36.32 4.74 30.97
CA GLU A 78 -35.89 6.14 31.10
C GLU A 78 -35.16 6.54 29.81
N GLU A 79 -35.30 7.80 29.37
CA GLU A 79 -34.41 8.31 28.31
C GLU A 79 -32.96 8.14 28.79
N PRO A 80 -32.09 7.49 27.99
CA PRO A 80 -30.73 7.24 28.41
C PRO A 80 -30.03 8.58 28.70
N GLN A 81 -29.37 8.67 29.85
CA GLN A 81 -28.58 9.85 30.16
C GLN A 81 -27.40 9.94 29.18
N ARG A 82 -27.01 11.17 28.82
CA ARG A 82 -26.02 11.39 27.76
C ARG A 82 -24.67 10.69 27.98
N TRP A 83 -24.25 10.49 29.23
CA TRP A 83 -23.03 9.75 29.56
C TRP A 83 -23.16 8.23 29.31
N GLU A 84 -24.37 7.67 29.32
CA GLU A 84 -24.61 6.28 28.95
C GLU A 84 -24.44 6.08 27.44
N GLU A 85 -24.96 7.01 26.64
CA GLU A 85 -24.78 7.02 25.20
C GLU A 85 -23.29 7.13 24.83
N ASP A 86 -22.54 7.98 25.53
CA ASP A 86 -21.09 8.15 25.33
C ASP A 86 -20.28 6.92 25.78
N TYR A 87 -20.79 6.15 26.75
CA TYR A 87 -20.15 4.92 27.23
C TYR A 87 -20.39 3.72 26.29
N GLU A 88 -21.46 3.76 25.50
CA GLU A 88 -21.75 2.76 24.47
C GLU A 88 -20.87 2.86 23.22
N LEU A 89 -20.16 3.99 23.05
CA LEU A 89 -19.21 4.21 21.95
C LEU A 89 -17.92 3.40 22.13
N ILE A 90 -17.16 3.27 21.04
CA ILE A 90 -15.89 2.54 21.04
C ILE A 90 -14.79 3.41 21.67
N GLU A 91 -13.90 2.79 22.43
CA GLU A 91 -12.71 3.49 22.95
C GLU A 91 -11.68 3.74 21.84
N CYS A 92 -11.07 4.92 21.82
CA CYS A 92 -10.05 5.28 20.84
C CYS A 92 -8.73 4.58 21.21
N GLU A 93 -8.29 3.60 20.41
CA GLU A 93 -7.11 2.74 20.68
C GLU A 93 -5.77 3.40 20.28
N GLY A 94 -5.70 4.73 20.20
CA GLY A 94 -4.51 5.48 19.80
C GLY A 94 -4.48 5.84 18.31
N LEU A 95 -3.39 6.47 17.87
CA LEU A 95 -3.18 6.95 16.49
C LEU A 95 -2.10 6.16 15.71
N PHE A 96 -1.57 5.09 16.32
CA PHE A 96 -0.38 4.40 15.80
C PHE A 96 -0.66 3.72 14.45
N GLU A 97 -1.79 3.02 14.33
CA GLU A 97 -2.16 2.32 13.10
C GLU A 97 -2.49 3.30 11.97
N GLU A 98 -3.13 4.43 12.30
CA GLU A 98 -3.43 5.50 11.34
C GLU A 98 -2.14 6.12 10.77
N TYR A 99 -1.12 6.36 11.62
CA TYR A 99 0.18 6.83 11.13
C TYR A 99 0.92 5.75 10.32
N LEU A 100 0.85 4.49 10.76
CA LEU A 100 1.50 3.38 10.05
C LEU A 100 0.96 3.24 8.63
N GLU A 101 -0.36 3.33 8.46
CA GLU A 101 -1.01 3.27 7.16
C GLU A 101 -0.53 4.38 6.22
N MET A 102 -0.54 5.63 6.69
CA MET A 102 -0.05 6.78 5.91
C MET A 102 1.43 6.64 5.53
N VAL A 103 2.27 6.17 6.45
CA VAL A 103 3.71 6.00 6.21
C VAL A 103 3.98 4.91 5.17
N ILE A 104 3.24 3.79 5.23
CA ILE A 104 3.36 2.72 4.23
C ILE A 104 2.94 3.24 2.84
N GLN A 105 1.84 3.99 2.75
CA GLN A 105 1.38 4.58 1.51
C GLN A 105 2.42 5.54 0.92
N PHE A 106 3.03 6.39 1.76
CA PHE A 106 4.13 7.27 1.36
C PHE A 106 5.34 6.49 0.84
N GLY A 107 5.73 5.42 1.51
CA GLY A 107 6.83 4.54 1.09
C GLY A 107 6.58 3.94 -0.30
N PHE A 108 5.38 3.42 -0.57
CA PHE A 108 5.03 2.88 -1.88
C PHE A 108 5.08 3.92 -3.00
N ILE A 109 4.61 5.14 -2.74
CA ILE A 109 4.62 6.21 -3.75
C ILE A 109 6.05 6.63 -4.06
N THR A 110 6.88 6.83 -3.04
CA THR A 110 8.22 7.41 -3.20
C THR A 110 9.23 6.41 -3.74
N ILE A 111 9.25 5.18 -3.24
CA ILE A 111 10.25 4.17 -3.63
C ILE A 111 10.08 3.70 -5.08
N PHE A 112 8.84 3.71 -5.59
CA PHE A 112 8.51 3.15 -6.91
C PHE A 112 8.02 4.20 -7.92
N VAL A 113 8.25 5.49 -7.66
CA VAL A 113 7.80 6.57 -8.55
C VAL A 113 8.38 6.45 -9.97
N ALA A 114 9.61 5.94 -10.10
CA ALA A 114 10.24 5.73 -11.40
C ALA A 114 9.53 4.66 -12.26
N ALA A 115 8.88 3.67 -11.63
CA ALA A 115 8.16 2.62 -12.33
C ALA A 115 6.71 3.03 -12.65
N PHE A 116 6.05 3.77 -11.75
CA PHE A 116 4.66 4.19 -11.92
C PHE A 116 4.44 5.67 -11.55
N PRO A 117 4.56 6.61 -12.51
CA PRO A 117 4.50 8.04 -12.23
C PRO A 117 3.10 8.54 -11.84
N LEU A 118 2.04 7.74 -12.06
CA LEU A 118 0.66 8.10 -11.70
C LEU A 118 0.30 7.75 -10.26
N ALA A 119 1.16 7.04 -9.51
CA ALA A 119 0.94 6.68 -8.10
C ALA A 119 0.50 7.87 -7.22
N PRO A 120 1.14 9.06 -7.28
CA PRO A 120 0.76 10.20 -6.45
C PRO A 120 -0.68 10.67 -6.68
N LEU A 121 -1.20 10.54 -7.90
CA LEU A 121 -2.58 10.92 -8.23
C LEU A 121 -3.59 10.01 -7.50
N PHE A 122 -3.37 8.69 -7.57
CA PHE A 122 -4.22 7.72 -6.87
C PHE A 122 -4.16 7.90 -5.36
N ALA A 123 -2.96 8.14 -4.83
CA ALA A 123 -2.79 8.45 -3.41
C ALA A 123 -3.54 9.71 -2.97
N LEU A 124 -3.57 10.76 -3.81
CA LEU A 124 -4.30 11.98 -3.49
C LEU A 124 -5.81 11.73 -3.41
N LEU A 125 -6.38 10.97 -4.36
CA LEU A 125 -7.78 10.58 -4.34
C LEU A 125 -8.13 9.73 -3.11
N ASN A 126 -7.22 8.81 -2.77
CA ASN A 126 -7.34 7.97 -1.59
C ASN A 126 -7.35 8.81 -0.31
N ASN A 127 -6.35 9.69 -0.13
CA ASN A 127 -6.26 10.59 1.03
C ASN A 127 -7.48 11.51 1.15
N TRP A 128 -8.07 11.94 0.03
CA TRP A 128 -9.29 12.74 0.04
C TRP A 128 -10.48 11.97 0.64
N VAL A 129 -10.63 10.69 0.29
CA VAL A 129 -11.68 9.82 0.86
C VAL A 129 -11.37 9.50 2.31
N GLU A 130 -10.11 9.17 2.61
CA GLU A 130 -9.63 8.81 3.95
C GLU A 130 -9.95 9.87 4.99
N ILE A 131 -9.59 11.14 4.72
CA ILE A 131 -9.85 12.27 5.62
C ILE A 131 -11.35 12.38 5.97
N ARG A 132 -12.24 12.03 5.04
CA ARG A 132 -13.68 12.06 5.27
C ARG A 132 -14.16 10.86 6.09
N LEU A 133 -13.63 9.67 5.83
CA LEU A 133 -13.96 8.45 6.57
C LEU A 133 -13.44 8.53 8.01
N ASP A 134 -12.19 8.94 8.21
CA ASP A 134 -11.60 9.19 9.52
C ASP A 134 -12.41 10.21 10.32
N ALA A 135 -12.76 11.36 9.71
CA ALA A 135 -13.57 12.36 10.38
C ALA A 135 -14.94 11.81 10.81
N GLN A 136 -15.58 10.98 9.98
CA GLN A 136 -16.83 10.33 10.34
C GLN A 136 -16.65 9.30 11.48
N LYS A 137 -15.55 8.54 11.46
CA LYS A 137 -15.17 7.56 12.49
C LYS A 137 -15.00 8.25 13.85
N PHE A 138 -14.25 9.36 13.90
CA PHE A 138 -14.04 10.15 15.12
C PHE A 138 -15.30 10.82 15.65
N VAL A 139 -16.20 11.28 14.78
CA VAL A 139 -17.41 12.01 15.22
C VAL A 139 -18.55 11.08 15.63
N ARG A 140 -18.68 9.89 15.03
CA ARG A 140 -19.86 9.03 15.21
C ARG A 140 -19.62 7.73 15.98
N GLU A 141 -18.39 7.21 15.96
CA GLU A 141 -18.14 5.84 16.45
C GLU A 141 -17.23 5.81 17.68
N TYR A 142 -16.30 6.76 17.80
CA TYR A 142 -15.41 6.85 18.96
C TYR A 142 -15.99 7.72 20.09
N ARG A 143 -15.72 7.29 21.32
CA ARG A 143 -15.82 8.14 22.50
C ARG A 143 -14.76 9.23 22.42
N ARG A 144 -15.12 10.46 22.81
CA ARG A 144 -14.21 11.61 22.80
C ARG A 144 -12.91 11.29 23.56
N PRO A 145 -11.74 11.27 22.89
CA PRO A 145 -10.47 11.06 23.57
C PRO A 145 -10.09 12.29 24.40
N VAL A 146 -9.21 12.08 25.38
CA VAL A 146 -8.62 13.18 26.15
C VAL A 146 -7.62 13.92 25.25
N ALA A 147 -7.73 15.24 25.20
CA ALA A 147 -6.85 16.05 24.36
C ALA A 147 -5.43 16.08 24.93
N GLU A 148 -4.49 15.50 24.21
CA GLU A 148 -3.06 15.58 24.50
C GLU A 148 -2.40 16.68 23.67
N ARG A 149 -1.42 17.40 24.26
CA ARG A 149 -0.66 18.43 23.55
C ARG A 149 0.65 17.83 23.06
N ALA A 150 0.78 17.69 21.74
CA ALA A 150 2.03 17.31 21.08
C ALA A 150 2.55 18.47 20.23
N GLN A 151 3.86 18.71 20.26
CA GLN A 151 4.51 19.74 19.43
C GLN A 151 4.83 19.24 18.02
N HIS A 152 5.05 17.93 17.87
CA HIS A 152 5.48 17.28 16.63
C HIS A 152 4.85 15.91 16.50
N ILE A 153 4.87 15.34 15.28
CA ILE A 153 4.44 13.96 15.01
C ILE A 153 5.37 12.90 15.65
N GLY A 154 6.53 13.31 16.17
CA GLY A 154 7.47 12.44 16.88
C GLY A 154 8.33 11.61 15.92
N VAL A 155 8.52 10.32 16.26
CA VAL A 155 9.42 9.39 15.55
C VAL A 155 9.03 9.20 14.08
N TRP A 156 7.75 9.35 13.75
CA TRP A 156 7.24 9.24 12.39
C TRP A 156 7.93 10.20 11.41
N PHE A 157 8.34 11.39 11.85
CA PHE A 157 9.09 12.32 10.99
C PHE A 157 10.43 11.74 10.55
N HIS A 158 11.19 11.16 11.49
CA HIS A 158 12.46 10.51 11.19
C HIS A 158 12.30 9.29 10.29
N ILE A 159 11.20 8.54 10.45
CA ILE A 159 10.88 7.41 9.56
C ILE A 159 10.61 7.90 8.14
N LEU A 160 9.81 8.96 7.97
CA LEU A 160 9.52 9.55 6.66
C LEU A 160 10.79 10.10 6.00
N GLU A 161 11.67 10.74 6.76
CA GLU A 161 12.97 11.23 6.27
C GLU A 161 13.87 10.09 5.80
N ALA A 162 13.98 9.01 6.59
CA ALA A 162 14.75 7.82 6.22
C ALA A 162 14.19 7.16 4.95
N LEU A 163 12.86 7.03 4.84
CA LEU A 163 12.19 6.51 3.64
C LEU A 163 12.45 7.39 2.42
N ALA A 164 12.42 8.71 2.57
CA ALA A 164 12.70 9.64 1.48
C ALA A 164 14.15 9.48 0.97
N GLN A 165 15.14 9.38 1.87
CA GLN A 165 16.53 9.15 1.48
C GLN A 165 16.72 7.79 0.79
N LEU A 166 16.12 6.73 1.34
CA LEU A 166 16.14 5.40 0.74
C LEU A 166 15.51 5.39 -0.66
N SER A 167 14.42 6.13 -0.85
CA SER A 167 13.71 6.21 -2.12
C SER A 167 14.59 6.75 -3.26
N VAL A 168 15.48 7.71 -2.98
CA VAL A 168 16.40 8.25 -3.99
C VAL A 168 17.35 7.17 -4.49
N ILE A 169 17.91 6.39 -3.55
CA ILE A 169 18.83 5.28 -3.86
C ILE A 169 18.10 4.21 -4.67
N VAL A 170 16.93 3.76 -4.22
CA VAL A 170 16.17 2.71 -4.89
C VAL A 170 15.74 3.13 -6.30
N ASN A 171 15.23 4.35 -6.48
CA ASN A 171 14.86 4.84 -7.81
C ASN A 171 16.06 4.94 -8.75
N ALA A 172 17.24 5.32 -8.27
CA ALA A 172 18.46 5.30 -9.08
C ALA A 172 18.82 3.88 -9.54
N PHE A 173 18.74 2.89 -8.66
CA PHE A 173 18.94 1.48 -9.01
C PHE A 173 17.88 0.95 -9.97
N LEU A 174 16.61 1.30 -9.79
CA LEU A 174 15.52 0.92 -10.69
C LEU A 174 15.74 1.45 -12.12
N ILE A 175 16.15 2.71 -12.24
CA ILE A 175 16.45 3.32 -13.54
C ILE A 175 17.69 2.69 -14.16
N ALA A 176 18.74 2.42 -13.37
CA ALA A 176 19.99 1.87 -13.89
C ALA A 176 19.88 0.41 -14.33
N PHE A 177 19.25 -0.45 -13.53
CA PHE A 177 19.30 -1.90 -13.75
C PHE A 177 18.02 -2.49 -14.34
N THR A 178 16.87 -1.87 -14.10
CA THR A 178 15.58 -2.42 -14.53
C THR A 178 15.04 -1.72 -15.78
N SER A 179 15.48 -0.49 -16.05
CA SER A 179 15.04 0.26 -17.24
C SER A 179 15.89 -0.03 -18.46
N ASP A 180 15.24 -0.09 -19.62
CA ASP A 180 15.90 -0.05 -20.93
C ASP A 180 16.57 1.30 -21.23
N PHE A 181 16.48 2.28 -20.31
CA PHE A 181 17.01 3.62 -20.51
C PHE A 181 18.52 3.61 -20.82
N LEU A 182 19.33 2.91 -20.01
CA LEU A 182 20.78 2.83 -20.22
C LEU A 182 21.19 2.13 -21.53
N PRO A 183 20.69 0.91 -21.87
CA PRO A 183 21.08 0.26 -23.11
C PRO A 183 20.62 1.04 -24.36
N ARG A 184 19.46 1.71 -24.32
CA ARG A 184 19.00 2.58 -25.42
C ARG A 184 19.89 3.80 -25.58
N LEU A 185 20.30 4.43 -24.48
CA LEU A 185 21.18 5.59 -24.50
C LEU A 185 22.57 5.22 -25.05
N LEU A 186 23.12 4.08 -24.65
CA LEU A 186 24.39 3.58 -25.15
C LEU A 186 24.32 3.26 -26.65
N TYR A 187 23.22 2.66 -27.12
CA TYR A 187 23.02 2.39 -28.54
C TYR A 187 22.88 3.67 -29.37
N GLN A 188 22.16 4.68 -28.87
CA GLN A 188 22.04 5.98 -29.52
C GLN A 188 23.37 6.71 -29.66
N TYR A 189 24.25 6.58 -28.66
CA TYR A 189 25.56 7.22 -28.65
C TYR A 189 26.54 6.56 -29.61
N GLU A 190 26.56 5.22 -29.67
CA GLU A 190 27.58 4.46 -30.42
C GLU A 190 27.17 4.09 -31.86
N TYR A 191 25.88 3.84 -32.10
CA TYR A 191 25.42 3.26 -33.38
C TYR A 191 24.51 4.21 -34.17
N ASP A 192 23.32 4.52 -33.64
CA ASP A 192 22.33 5.33 -34.36
C ASP A 192 21.38 6.07 -33.41
N SER A 193 21.26 7.38 -33.62
CA SER A 193 20.37 8.27 -32.88
C SER A 193 18.88 7.91 -32.97
N ASN A 194 18.43 7.26 -34.06
CA ASN A 194 17.02 6.91 -34.26
C ASN A 194 16.63 5.54 -33.67
N LEU A 195 17.58 4.81 -33.06
CA LEU A 195 17.43 3.42 -32.59
C LEU A 195 17.03 2.43 -33.69
N ASP A 196 17.32 2.72 -34.95
CA ASP A 196 16.98 1.82 -36.04
C ASP A 196 17.82 0.53 -35.94
N GLY A 197 17.18 -0.59 -35.58
CA GLY A 197 17.85 -1.88 -35.39
C GLY A 197 18.25 -2.22 -33.95
N PHE A 198 17.88 -1.39 -32.96
CA PHE A 198 18.16 -1.63 -31.52
C PHE A 198 17.73 -3.03 -31.03
N LEU A 199 16.55 -3.51 -31.46
CA LEU A 199 16.06 -4.83 -31.09
C LEU A 199 16.95 -5.95 -31.64
N ASN A 200 17.46 -5.81 -32.86
CA ASN A 200 18.32 -6.82 -33.48
C ASN A 200 19.72 -6.85 -32.83
N PHE A 201 20.19 -5.71 -32.30
CA PHE A 201 21.41 -5.63 -31.52
C PHE A 201 21.26 -6.25 -30.12
N THR A 202 20.10 -6.05 -29.49
CA THR A 202 19.87 -6.45 -28.09
C THR A 202 19.51 -7.94 -27.97
N LEU A 203 18.78 -8.49 -28.94
CA LEU A 203 18.36 -9.89 -28.93
C LEU A 203 19.53 -10.83 -29.27
N SER A 204 19.71 -11.88 -28.47
CA SER A 204 20.69 -12.93 -28.75
C SER A 204 20.04 -14.11 -29.48
N TYR A 205 20.71 -14.63 -30.51
CA TYR A 205 20.23 -15.79 -31.25
C TYR A 205 20.58 -17.10 -30.53
N SER A 206 19.57 -17.91 -30.18
CA SER A 206 19.77 -19.26 -29.66
C SER A 206 19.51 -20.31 -30.76
N PRO A 207 20.45 -21.23 -31.04
CA PRO A 207 20.26 -22.25 -32.07
C PRO A 207 19.25 -23.32 -31.68
N HIS A 208 18.42 -23.75 -32.64
CA HIS A 208 17.36 -24.74 -32.44
C HIS A 208 17.85 -26.09 -31.87
N SER A 209 19.09 -26.50 -32.16
CA SER A 209 19.67 -27.72 -31.63
C SER A 209 19.78 -27.72 -30.10
N TYR A 210 20.05 -26.56 -29.49
CA TYR A 210 20.17 -26.42 -28.04
C TYR A 210 18.80 -26.54 -27.33
N VAL A 211 17.77 -25.91 -27.90
CA VAL A 211 16.38 -25.96 -27.39
C VAL A 211 15.82 -27.39 -27.46
N SER A 212 16.20 -28.14 -28.49
CA SER A 212 15.78 -29.53 -28.72
C SER A 212 16.32 -30.50 -27.67
N THR A 213 17.56 -30.27 -27.20
CA THR A 213 18.26 -31.18 -26.28
C THR A 213 17.97 -30.88 -24.81
N ASN A 214 17.83 -29.60 -24.45
CA ASN A 214 17.69 -29.20 -23.03
C ASN A 214 16.25 -28.85 -22.62
N HIS A 215 15.26 -28.92 -23.52
CA HIS A 215 13.86 -28.53 -23.29
C HIS A 215 13.69 -27.18 -22.58
N THR A 216 14.68 -26.30 -22.71
CA THR A 216 14.74 -24.99 -22.08
C THR A 216 14.97 -23.98 -23.18
N LEU A 217 14.02 -23.05 -23.31
CA LEU A 217 14.14 -21.92 -24.22
C LEU A 217 15.06 -20.90 -23.55
N CYS A 218 16.14 -20.51 -24.23
CA CYS A 218 16.82 -19.25 -23.90
C CYS A 218 15.89 -18.13 -24.31
N ARG A 219 15.50 -17.27 -23.36
CA ARG A 219 14.52 -16.20 -23.53
C ARG A 219 15.19 -14.86 -23.29
#